data_AF-A0A7X7FYF4-F1
#
_entry.id   AF-A0A7X7FYF4-F1
#
_cell.length_a   1.000
_cell.length_b   1.000
_cell.length_c   1.000
_cell.angle_alpha   90.00
_cell.angle_beta   90.00
_cell.angle_gamma   90.00
#
_symmetry.space_group_name_H-M   'P 1'
#
loop_
_entity.id
_entity.type
_entity.pdbx_description
1 polymer ?
#
loop_
_entity_poly.entity_id
_entity_poly.type
_entity_poly.pdbx_seq_one_letter_code
_entity_poly.pdbx_strand_id
1 'polypeptide(L)'
;MTLHPSRRFYPVLAGLSVLGAILFFVFFSSRAPGVDQEGAVYLQAARHLALGQGLAIFSLSGDLQPFLGFRPLWPVLLSGSWFLAVDVLVWVRLLQALLLGGNVFLFGLLMRRAVSSDLLGLLAAVAFFFLPASLNAHFYAGPGPLFLFLLLSIVSLMTGEEERPYFSGLLLGLAGATLRIPGWGALLFLSLWFGRELLSRQRGRDLAFFLLFSWPLALILEVRDRLLSQGPWSVPSVAEGTEVLFLSSVLMIAGCVILFDRAPKAGRAVRVSGTVLLCVVLLAGAGKAYLLSRRGAGFRSDLWEKSSVVKDLRSLEERVRVYSDDVRAAAYLTGRPAEDLDFSLRTKGAPVIAQDLKGRQGVVVLFKKGRPGAPSSGEQLKACCGLELVLEDEIASVYMDTKQGRSLPEAAF
;
A
#
# COMPACT_ATOMS: atom_id res chain seq x y z
N MET A 1 -27.50 -11.63 22.07
CA MET A 1 -26.67 -12.30 23.09
C MET A 1 -25.22 -12.16 22.68
N THR A 2 -24.50 -11.26 23.34
CA THR A 2 -23.04 -11.16 23.24
C THR A 2 -22.43 -12.34 24.00
N LEU A 3 -21.55 -13.11 23.34
CA LEU A 3 -20.86 -14.22 24.00
C LEU A 3 -19.58 -13.68 24.62
N HIS A 4 -19.49 -13.71 25.95
CA HIS A 4 -18.31 -13.23 26.65
C HIS A 4 -17.11 -14.19 26.47
N PRO A 5 -15.91 -13.67 26.11
CA PRO A 5 -14.69 -14.46 26.11
C PRO A 5 -14.31 -14.94 27.51
N SER A 6 -13.66 -16.10 27.63
CA SER A 6 -13.10 -16.49 28.93
C SER A 6 -12.01 -15.50 29.36
N ARG A 7 -11.76 -15.39 30.67
CA ARG A 7 -10.65 -14.55 31.18
C ARG A 7 -9.28 -14.95 30.61
N ARG A 8 -9.11 -16.20 30.20
CA ARG A 8 -7.86 -16.71 29.60
C ARG A 8 -7.70 -16.34 28.13
N PHE A 9 -8.79 -16.03 27.43
CA PHE A 9 -8.77 -15.71 26.00
C PHE A 9 -7.90 -14.47 25.70
N TYR A 10 -8.11 -13.38 26.45
CA TYR A 10 -7.43 -12.10 26.22
C TYR A 10 -5.90 -12.18 26.30
N PRO A 11 -5.28 -12.73 27.37
CA PRO A 11 -3.82 -12.80 27.44
C PRO A 11 -3.23 -13.72 26.37
N VAL A 12 -3.92 -14.81 26.00
CA VAL A 12 -3.47 -15.70 24.93
C VAL A 12 -3.52 -15.00 23.57
N LEU A 13 -4.62 -14.30 23.27
CA LEU A 13 -4.74 -13.53 22.02
C LEU A 13 -3.72 -12.40 21.96
N ALA A 14 -3.50 -11.68 23.06
CA ALA A 14 -2.46 -10.65 23.14
C ALA A 14 -1.05 -11.24 22.90
N GLY A 15 -0.75 -12.39 23.51
CA GLY A 15 0.50 -13.12 23.27
C GLY A 15 0.68 -13.51 21.80
N LEU A 16 -0.37 -14.04 21.15
CA LEU A 16 -0.36 -14.36 19.72
C LEU A 16 -0.13 -13.12 18.84
N SER A 17 -0.76 -11.99 19.16
CA SER A 17 -0.59 -10.74 18.43
C SER A 17 0.83 -10.18 18.53
N VAL A 18 1.41 -10.17 19.74
CA VAL A 18 2.79 -9.75 19.96
C VAL A 18 3.76 -10.69 19.24
N LEU A 19 3.55 -12.00 19.38
CA LEU A 19 4.37 -13.01 18.69
C LEU A 19 4.28 -12.83 17.17
N GLY A 20 3.09 -12.63 16.61
CA GLY A 20 2.88 -12.36 15.18
C GLY A 20 3.64 -11.12 14.72
N ALA A 21 3.55 -10.01 15.46
CA ALA A 21 4.29 -8.78 15.16
C ALA A 21 5.82 -9.01 15.16
N ILE A 22 6.34 -9.72 16.18
CA ILE A 22 7.77 -10.05 16.29
C ILE A 22 8.20 -10.96 15.14
N LEU A 23 7.44 -12.03 14.85
CA LEU A 23 7.74 -12.95 13.76
C LEU A 23 7.78 -12.24 12.41
N PHE A 24 6.82 -11.34 12.19
CA PHE A 24 6.81 -10.51 11.00
C PHE A 24 8.00 -9.56 10.93
N PHE A 25 8.32 -8.86 12.00
CA PHE A 25 9.42 -7.90 12.03
C PHE A 25 10.79 -8.59 11.83
N VAL A 26 11.04 -9.70 12.52
CA VAL A 26 12.35 -10.36 12.52
C VAL A 26 12.55 -11.25 11.29
N PHE A 27 11.56 -12.09 10.96
CA PHE A 27 11.75 -13.12 9.94
C PHE A 27 11.16 -12.70 8.59
N PHE A 28 9.88 -12.35 8.56
CA PHE A 28 9.18 -12.16 7.30
C PHE A 28 9.57 -10.84 6.60
N SER A 29 9.78 -9.78 7.36
CA SER A 29 10.09 -8.45 6.83
C SER A 29 11.58 -8.15 6.69
N SER A 30 12.48 -9.14 6.84
CA SER A 30 13.93 -8.93 6.77
C SER A 30 14.38 -8.21 5.48
N ARG A 31 13.73 -8.49 4.35
CA ARG A 31 13.89 -7.80 3.06
C ARG A 31 12.73 -6.85 2.71
N ALA A 32 11.74 -6.74 3.59
CA ALA A 32 10.63 -5.80 3.46
C ALA A 32 11.00 -4.46 4.16
N PRO A 33 10.17 -3.41 4.05
CA PRO A 33 8.95 -3.34 3.25
C PRO A 33 9.35 -3.32 1.77
N GLY A 34 8.61 -4.04 0.93
CA GLY A 34 8.63 -3.80 -0.50
C GLY A 34 8.15 -2.39 -0.81
N VAL A 35 8.69 -1.81 -1.86
CA VAL A 35 8.27 -0.50 -2.34
C VAL A 35 7.76 -0.68 -3.75
N ASP A 36 6.49 -0.39 -3.98
CA ASP A 36 5.90 -0.30 -5.30
C ASP A 36 5.77 1.18 -5.71
N GLN A 37 5.13 1.43 -6.85
CA GLN A 37 4.95 2.80 -7.36
C GLN A 37 4.22 3.70 -6.36
N GLU A 38 3.24 3.19 -5.61
CA GLU A 38 2.51 3.98 -4.60
C GLU A 38 3.34 4.21 -3.35
N GLY A 39 3.98 3.16 -2.83
CA GLY A 39 4.88 3.22 -1.69
C GLY A 39 6.01 4.22 -1.91
N ALA A 40 6.57 4.29 -3.11
CA ALA A 40 7.60 5.27 -3.46
C ALA A 40 7.09 6.72 -3.30
N VAL A 41 5.86 6.98 -3.73
CA VAL A 41 5.23 8.31 -3.60
C VAL A 41 5.00 8.65 -2.12
N TYR A 42 4.53 7.70 -1.31
CA TYR A 42 4.34 7.93 0.12
C TYR A 42 5.66 8.19 0.87
N LEU A 43 6.72 7.45 0.54
CA LEU A 43 8.04 7.65 1.12
C LEU A 43 8.63 9.01 0.74
N GLN A 44 8.45 9.42 -0.51
CA GLN A 44 8.85 10.74 -0.98
C GLN A 44 8.10 11.85 -0.24
N ALA A 45 6.77 11.77 -0.16
CA ALA A 45 5.95 12.73 0.56
C ALA A 45 6.32 12.83 2.05
N ALA A 46 6.62 11.69 2.68
CA ALA A 46 7.08 11.64 4.06
C ALA A 46 8.43 12.35 4.25
N ARG A 47 9.36 12.17 3.31
CA ARG A 47 10.67 12.82 3.33
C ARG A 47 10.54 14.34 3.16
N HIS A 48 9.76 14.81 2.19
CA HIS A 48 9.54 16.25 2.00
C HIS A 48 8.86 16.88 3.21
N LEU A 49 7.89 16.19 3.82
CA LEU A 49 7.25 16.66 5.05
C LEU A 49 8.26 16.77 6.20
N ALA A 50 9.12 15.77 6.38
CA ALA A 50 10.18 15.78 7.40
C ALA A 50 11.20 16.92 7.18
N LEU A 51 11.47 17.29 5.93
CA LEU A 51 12.34 18.40 5.57
C LEU A 51 11.66 19.78 5.67
N GLY A 52 10.41 19.87 6.14
CA GLY A 52 9.67 21.12 6.25
C GLY A 52 9.18 21.69 4.91
N GLN A 53 9.21 20.89 3.84
CA GLN A 53 8.77 21.27 2.50
C GLN A 53 7.26 21.02 2.28
N GLY A 54 6.57 20.55 3.33
CA GLY A 54 5.16 20.18 3.29
C GLY A 54 4.92 18.80 2.64
N LEU A 55 3.65 18.43 2.52
CA LEU A 55 3.25 17.23 1.80
C LEU A 55 3.41 17.49 0.30
N ALA A 56 4.56 17.12 -0.24
CA ALA A 56 4.94 17.36 -1.64
C ALA A 56 5.63 16.13 -2.25
N ILE A 57 5.59 16.03 -3.58
CA ILE A 57 6.23 14.96 -4.38
C ILE A 57 6.87 15.57 -5.61
N PHE A 58 7.77 14.86 -6.28
CA PHE A 58 8.22 15.27 -7.61
C PHE A 58 7.13 14.98 -8.64
N SER A 59 6.89 15.96 -9.49
CA SER A 59 6.07 15.84 -10.68
C SER A 59 6.73 14.94 -11.71
N LEU A 60 6.02 14.71 -12.81
CA LEU A 60 6.55 14.08 -14.02
C LEU A 60 7.64 14.91 -14.71
N SER A 61 7.76 16.21 -14.40
CA SER A 61 8.82 17.12 -14.87
C SER A 61 9.97 17.26 -13.86
N GLY A 62 9.94 16.54 -12.73
CA GLY A 62 10.92 16.67 -11.65
C GLY A 62 10.70 17.86 -10.72
N ASP A 63 9.70 18.71 -10.97
CA ASP A 63 9.36 19.84 -10.12
C ASP A 63 8.70 19.38 -8.83
N LEU A 64 8.96 20.08 -7.72
CA LEU A 64 8.26 19.82 -6.47
C LEU A 64 6.81 20.30 -6.57
N GLN A 65 5.86 19.40 -6.39
CA GLN A 65 4.43 19.69 -6.43
C GLN A 65 3.72 19.23 -5.16
N PRO A 66 2.62 19.89 -4.75
CA PRO A 66 1.81 19.42 -3.65
C PRO A 66 1.38 17.96 -3.85
N PHE A 67 1.47 17.15 -2.81
CA PHE A 67 1.02 15.77 -2.83
C PHE A 67 -0.51 15.74 -2.83
N LEU A 68 -1.08 15.57 -4.02
CA LEU A 68 -2.52 15.41 -4.24
C LEU A 68 -2.97 13.95 -4.21
N GLY A 69 -2.06 13.05 -3.88
CA GLY A 69 -2.46 11.69 -3.56
C GLY A 69 -3.33 11.76 -2.30
N PHE A 70 -4.61 11.48 -2.48
CA PHE A 70 -5.49 11.09 -1.37
C PHE A 70 -4.69 10.15 -0.45
N ARG A 71 -4.88 10.23 0.86
CA ARG A 71 -4.19 9.45 1.94
C ARG A 71 -3.04 10.17 2.69
N PRO A 72 -3.20 11.41 3.19
CA PRO A 72 -2.13 12.16 3.85
C PRO A 72 -1.69 11.56 5.19
N LEU A 73 -2.54 10.76 5.85
CA LEU A 73 -2.22 10.21 7.17
C LEU A 73 -1.00 9.28 7.12
N TRP A 74 -0.84 8.52 6.03
CA TRP A 74 0.27 7.58 5.90
C TRP A 74 1.63 8.29 5.76
N PRO A 75 1.85 9.22 4.81
CA PRO A 75 3.07 10.04 4.78
C PRO A 75 3.38 10.77 6.09
N VAL A 76 2.35 11.29 6.78
CA VAL A 76 2.52 11.94 8.08
C VAL A 76 3.11 10.97 9.10
N LEU A 77 2.57 9.76 9.21
CA LEU A 77 3.13 8.73 10.10
C LEU A 77 4.54 8.30 9.69
N LEU A 78 4.80 8.18 8.39
CA LEU A 78 6.13 7.81 7.88
C LEU A 78 7.19 8.90 8.15
N SER A 79 6.80 10.18 8.16
CA SER A 79 7.69 11.29 8.50
C SER A 79 8.20 11.22 9.95
N GLY A 80 7.52 10.46 10.81
CA GLY A 80 7.96 10.12 12.17
C GLY A 80 9.38 9.55 12.26
N SER A 81 9.83 8.85 11.21
CA SER A 81 11.18 8.30 11.11
C SER A 81 12.29 9.35 11.30
N TRP A 82 12.07 10.57 10.81
CA TRP A 82 13.03 11.67 10.91
C TRP A 82 13.28 12.11 12.35
N PHE A 83 12.21 12.24 13.15
CA PHE A 83 12.32 12.65 14.57
C PHE A 83 13.03 11.62 15.44
N LEU A 84 13.02 10.35 15.01
CA LEU A 84 13.67 9.25 15.72
C LEU A 84 15.06 8.92 15.16
N ALA A 85 15.50 9.62 14.10
CA ALA A 85 16.73 9.31 13.37
C ALA A 85 16.82 7.83 12.94
N VAL A 86 15.69 7.22 12.60
CA VAL A 86 15.59 5.83 12.13
C VAL A 86 15.45 5.82 10.62
N ASP A 87 16.11 4.89 9.94
CA ASP A 87 15.91 4.66 8.51
C ASP A 87 14.41 4.49 8.19
N VAL A 88 13.92 5.19 7.16
CA VAL A 88 12.49 5.23 6.84
C VAL A 88 11.92 3.83 6.54
N LEU A 89 12.71 2.93 5.95
CA LEU A 89 12.25 1.58 5.65
C LEU A 89 12.19 0.72 6.92
N VAL A 90 13.14 0.88 7.85
CA VAL A 90 13.07 0.26 9.18
C VAL A 90 11.83 0.75 9.94
N TRP A 91 11.54 2.06 9.86
CA TRP A 91 10.34 2.64 10.46
C TRP A 91 9.05 2.07 9.86
N VAL A 92 8.97 1.96 8.53
CA VAL A 92 7.82 1.33 7.87
C VAL A 92 7.66 -0.13 8.32
N ARG A 93 8.74 -0.93 8.43
CA ARG A 93 8.65 -2.32 8.93
C ARG A 93 8.08 -2.38 10.33
N LEU A 94 8.53 -1.48 11.20
CA LEU A 94 8.04 -1.42 12.58
C LEU A 94 6.54 -1.10 12.60
N LEU A 95 6.12 -0.07 11.86
CA LEU A 95 4.71 0.28 11.74
C LEU A 95 3.88 -0.89 11.18
N GLN A 96 4.34 -1.55 10.11
CA GLN A 96 3.64 -2.69 9.54
C GLN A 96 3.56 -3.88 10.51
N ALA A 97 4.62 -4.16 11.29
CA ALA A 97 4.60 -5.21 12.30
C ALA A 97 3.58 -4.93 13.41
N LEU A 98 3.57 -3.68 13.91
CA LEU A 98 2.61 -3.25 14.94
C LEU A 98 1.18 -3.31 14.43
N LEU A 99 0.93 -2.84 13.20
CA LEU A 99 -0.37 -2.90 12.55
C LEU A 99 -0.83 -4.35 12.33
N LEU A 100 0.08 -5.25 11.93
CA LEU A 100 -0.24 -6.67 11.79
C LEU A 100 -0.66 -7.29 13.13
N GLY A 101 0.12 -7.05 14.20
CA GLY A 101 -0.22 -7.54 15.53
C GLY A 101 -1.57 -7.01 16.02
N GLY A 102 -1.82 -5.72 15.82
CA GLY A 102 -3.11 -5.07 16.13
C GLY A 102 -4.27 -5.65 15.32
N ASN A 103 -4.07 -5.86 14.02
CA ASN A 103 -5.06 -6.49 13.14
C ASN A 103 -5.38 -7.92 13.55
N VAL A 104 -4.36 -8.73 13.89
CA VAL A 104 -4.54 -10.09 14.43
C VAL A 104 -5.35 -10.06 15.73
N PHE A 105 -5.06 -9.10 16.62
CA PHE A 105 -5.78 -8.96 17.89
C PHE A 105 -7.25 -8.62 17.66
N LEU A 106 -7.53 -7.56 16.91
CA LEU A 106 -8.88 -7.07 16.67
C LEU A 106 -9.71 -8.10 15.90
N PHE A 107 -9.12 -8.74 14.89
CA PHE A 107 -9.79 -9.78 14.13
C PHE A 107 -10.13 -10.99 15.01
N GLY A 108 -9.17 -11.48 15.81
CA GLY A 108 -9.42 -12.58 16.76
C GLY A 108 -10.50 -12.26 17.79
N LEU A 109 -10.51 -11.03 18.32
CA LEU A 109 -11.53 -10.56 19.25
C LEU A 109 -12.92 -10.50 18.60
N LEU A 110 -13.03 -9.93 17.40
CA LEU A 110 -14.27 -9.86 16.65
C LEU A 110 -14.81 -11.26 16.31
N MET A 111 -13.93 -12.16 15.88
CA MET A 111 -14.29 -13.55 15.63
C MET A 111 -14.77 -14.23 16.89
N ARG A 112 -14.10 -14.02 18.03
CA ARG A 112 -14.58 -14.55 19.29
C ARG A 112 -15.93 -13.99 19.73
N ARG A 113 -16.26 -12.74 19.41
CA ARG A 113 -17.61 -12.21 19.69
C ARG A 113 -18.66 -12.81 18.76
N ALA A 114 -18.25 -13.20 17.55
CA ALA A 114 -19.14 -13.80 16.56
C ALA A 114 -19.40 -15.29 16.80
N VAL A 115 -18.48 -15.99 17.49
CA VAL A 115 -18.57 -17.44 17.77
C VAL A 115 -18.57 -17.79 19.26
N SER A 116 -19.07 -18.96 19.61
CA SER A 116 -19.15 -19.44 20.99
C SER A 116 -17.82 -19.93 21.57
N SER A 117 -16.86 -20.32 20.71
CA SER A 117 -15.61 -20.97 21.12
C SER A 117 -14.41 -20.03 21.14
N ASP A 118 -13.72 -19.98 22.29
CA ASP A 118 -12.42 -19.31 22.45
C ASP A 118 -11.40 -19.82 21.42
N LEU A 119 -11.33 -21.13 21.22
CA LEU A 119 -10.38 -21.75 20.29
C LEU A 119 -10.62 -21.30 18.85
N LEU A 120 -11.88 -21.20 18.41
CA LEU A 120 -12.19 -20.74 17.06
C LEU A 120 -11.78 -19.27 16.84
N GLY A 121 -11.96 -18.41 17.86
CA GLY A 121 -11.46 -17.03 17.80
C GLY A 121 -9.93 -16.95 17.67
N LEU A 122 -9.21 -17.78 18.45
CA LEU A 122 -7.73 -17.86 18.37
C LEU A 122 -7.26 -18.41 17.02
N LEU A 123 -7.89 -19.49 16.52
CA LEU A 123 -7.56 -20.06 15.21
C LEU A 123 -7.84 -19.07 14.08
N ALA A 124 -8.92 -18.29 14.18
CA ALA A 124 -9.20 -17.24 13.20
C ALA A 124 -8.15 -16.11 13.23
N ALA A 125 -7.62 -15.76 14.40
CA ALA A 125 -6.51 -14.82 14.52
C ALA A 125 -5.24 -15.33 13.82
N VAL A 126 -4.90 -16.60 14.01
CA VAL A 126 -3.77 -17.27 13.32
C VAL A 126 -4.03 -17.35 11.81
N ALA A 127 -5.26 -17.68 11.41
CA ALA A 127 -5.66 -17.72 10.00
C ALA A 127 -5.48 -16.36 9.31
N PHE A 128 -5.89 -15.29 10.00
CA PHE A 128 -5.76 -13.93 9.52
C PHE A 128 -4.28 -13.52 9.34
N PHE A 129 -3.40 -13.91 10.28
CA PHE A 129 -1.96 -13.66 10.16
C PHE A 129 -1.39 -14.28 8.88
N PHE A 130 -1.78 -15.52 8.56
CA PHE A 130 -1.32 -16.20 7.35
C PHE A 130 -2.18 -15.95 6.11
N LEU A 131 -3.20 -15.08 6.17
CA LEU A 131 -4.00 -14.80 4.99
C LEU A 131 -3.10 -14.16 3.91
N PRO A 132 -2.97 -14.73 2.68
CA PRO A 132 -2.06 -14.20 1.66
C PRO A 132 -2.28 -12.73 1.31
N ALA A 133 -3.53 -12.28 1.39
CA ALA A 133 -3.91 -10.90 1.14
C ALA A 133 -3.49 -9.98 2.31
N SER A 134 -3.59 -10.45 3.56
CA SER A 134 -3.12 -9.73 4.76
C SER A 134 -1.61 -9.56 4.71
N LEU A 135 -0.88 -10.65 4.48
CA LEU A 135 0.56 -10.60 4.32
C LEU A 135 0.94 -9.64 3.20
N ASN A 136 0.32 -9.75 2.02
CA ASN A 136 0.61 -8.84 0.90
C ASN A 136 0.46 -7.37 1.29
N ALA A 137 -0.62 -7.00 1.99
CA ALA A 137 -0.84 -5.62 2.40
C ALA A 137 0.28 -5.11 3.34
N HIS A 138 0.75 -5.95 4.27
CA HIS A 138 1.80 -5.59 5.24
C HIS A 138 3.21 -5.65 4.64
N PHE A 139 3.42 -6.39 3.55
CA PHE A 139 4.72 -6.50 2.90
C PHE A 139 5.11 -5.27 2.09
N TYR A 140 4.17 -4.41 1.68
CA TYR A 140 4.46 -3.19 0.93
C TYR A 140 4.39 -1.94 1.81
N ALA A 141 5.09 -0.87 1.43
CA ALA A 141 5.07 0.44 2.09
C ALA A 141 3.76 1.23 1.84
N GLY A 142 2.62 0.55 1.91
CA GLY A 142 1.30 1.10 1.61
C GLY A 142 0.42 1.30 2.85
N PRO A 143 -0.66 2.10 2.73
CA PRO A 143 -1.56 2.45 3.82
C PRO A 143 -2.60 1.37 4.17
N GLY A 144 -2.74 0.32 3.35
CA GLY A 144 -3.76 -0.72 3.50
C GLY A 144 -3.85 -1.34 4.90
N PRO A 145 -2.72 -1.74 5.52
CA PRO A 145 -2.69 -2.24 6.90
C PRO A 145 -3.25 -1.29 7.95
N LEU A 146 -2.97 0.01 7.83
CA LEU A 146 -3.48 1.03 8.73
C LEU A 146 -4.99 1.21 8.54
N PHE A 147 -5.45 1.27 7.29
CA PHE A 147 -6.87 1.34 7.00
C PHE A 147 -7.63 0.17 7.63
N LEU A 148 -7.13 -1.05 7.46
CA LEU A 148 -7.75 -2.22 8.07
C LEU A 148 -7.79 -2.14 9.58
N PHE A 149 -6.69 -1.71 10.21
CA PHE A 149 -6.63 -1.56 11.66
C PHE A 149 -7.69 -0.59 12.18
N LEU A 150 -7.86 0.55 11.50
CA LEU A 150 -8.90 1.51 11.82
C LEU A 150 -10.30 0.91 11.61
N LEU A 151 -10.51 0.19 10.50
CA LEU A 151 -11.79 -0.46 10.21
C LEU A 151 -12.17 -1.51 11.27
N LEU A 152 -11.24 -2.42 11.61
CA LEU A 152 -11.47 -3.43 12.65
C LEU A 152 -11.68 -2.79 14.02
N SER A 153 -11.00 -1.67 14.31
CA SER A 153 -11.21 -0.90 15.54
C SER A 153 -12.62 -0.32 15.60
N ILE A 154 -13.10 0.28 14.50
CA ILE A 154 -14.47 0.80 14.40
C ILE A 154 -15.49 -0.31 14.65
N VAL A 155 -15.36 -1.45 13.95
CA VAL A 155 -16.28 -2.59 14.13
C VAL A 155 -16.19 -3.16 15.56
N SER A 156 -15.01 -3.21 16.16
CA SER A 156 -14.82 -3.67 17.54
C SER A 156 -15.48 -2.73 18.56
N LEU A 157 -15.39 -1.42 18.37
CA LEU A 157 -16.08 -0.44 19.23
C LEU A 157 -17.59 -0.50 19.06
N MET A 158 -18.07 -0.69 17.83
CA MET A 158 -19.51 -0.77 17.52
C MET A 158 -20.16 -2.07 18.01
N THR A 159 -19.39 -3.15 18.12
CA THR A 159 -19.88 -4.45 18.60
C THR A 159 -19.62 -4.69 20.09
N GLY A 160 -19.05 -3.70 20.78
CA GLY A 160 -18.84 -3.73 22.23
C GLY A 160 -20.13 -3.52 23.02
N GLU A 161 -20.06 -3.75 24.34
CA GLU A 161 -21.21 -3.52 25.24
C GLU A 161 -21.50 -2.03 25.45
N GLU A 162 -20.44 -1.22 25.48
CA GLU A 162 -20.54 0.22 25.47
C GLU A 162 -20.33 0.72 24.05
N GLU A 163 -21.42 1.12 23.39
CA GLU A 163 -21.34 1.83 22.13
C GLU A 163 -20.62 3.17 22.34
N ARG A 164 -19.52 3.37 21.62
CA ARG A 164 -18.70 4.59 21.67
C ARG A 164 -18.71 5.32 20.32
N PRO A 165 -19.85 5.86 19.88
CA PRO A 165 -20.04 6.38 18.53
C PRO A 165 -19.05 7.50 18.17
N TYR A 166 -18.65 8.31 19.15
CA TYR A 166 -17.69 9.40 18.97
C TYR A 166 -16.32 8.90 18.53
N PHE A 167 -15.78 7.89 19.20
CA PHE A 167 -14.48 7.31 18.86
C PHE A 167 -14.54 6.59 17.51
N SER A 168 -15.64 5.89 17.22
CA SER A 168 -15.86 5.28 15.91
C SER A 168 -15.92 6.31 14.78
N GLY A 169 -16.58 7.45 15.00
CA GLY A 169 -16.62 8.56 14.03
C GLY A 169 -15.24 9.17 13.77
N LEU A 170 -14.46 9.41 14.83
CA LEU A 170 -13.07 9.87 14.71
C LEU A 170 -12.21 8.87 13.93
N LEU A 171 -12.26 7.59 14.30
CA LEU A 171 -11.51 6.54 13.61
C LEU A 171 -11.92 6.40 12.15
N LEU A 172 -13.20 6.63 11.81
CA LEU A 172 -13.63 6.63 10.43
C LEU A 172 -13.10 7.84 9.66
N GLY A 173 -13.08 9.03 10.28
CA GLY A 173 -12.42 10.20 9.72
C GLY A 173 -10.95 9.91 9.40
N LEU A 174 -10.23 9.28 10.35
CA LEU A 174 -8.85 8.83 10.13
C LEU A 174 -8.76 7.77 9.02
N ALA A 175 -9.68 6.80 8.97
CA ALA A 175 -9.72 5.79 7.91
C ALA A 175 -9.95 6.42 6.53
N GLY A 176 -10.83 7.43 6.44
CA GLY A 176 -11.02 8.24 5.24
C GLY A 176 -9.77 9.03 4.85
N ALA A 177 -8.96 9.45 5.83
CA ALA A 177 -7.64 10.02 5.57
C ALA A 177 -6.56 8.99 5.18
N THR A 178 -6.90 7.69 5.16
CA THR A 178 -6.01 6.59 4.71
C THR A 178 -6.44 5.93 3.42
N LEU A 179 -7.64 6.16 2.87
CA LEU A 179 -8.07 5.65 1.56
C LEU A 179 -8.94 6.65 0.81
N ARG A 180 -8.91 6.61 -0.53
CA ARG A 180 -9.73 7.44 -1.45
C ARG A 180 -11.24 7.14 -1.36
N ILE A 181 -11.64 6.27 -0.45
CA ILE A 181 -12.99 5.72 -0.38
C ILE A 181 -13.77 6.20 0.87
N PRO A 182 -13.91 7.52 1.14
CA PRO A 182 -14.82 8.01 2.18
C PRO A 182 -16.25 7.47 2.01
N GLY A 183 -16.69 7.33 0.75
CA GLY A 183 -18.05 6.92 0.41
C GLY A 183 -18.41 5.51 0.87
N TRP A 184 -17.48 4.55 0.80
CA TRP A 184 -17.78 3.17 1.20
C TRP A 184 -17.62 2.93 2.69
N GLY A 185 -16.71 3.66 3.37
CA GLY A 185 -16.66 3.66 4.83
C GLY A 185 -17.94 4.24 5.44
N ALA A 186 -18.47 5.32 4.84
CA ALA A 186 -19.79 5.85 5.18
C ALA A 186 -20.91 4.86 4.83
N LEU A 187 -20.93 4.23 3.65
CA LEU A 187 -21.95 3.24 3.31
C LEU A 187 -21.89 1.97 4.18
N LEU A 188 -20.69 1.51 4.57
CA LEU A 188 -20.50 0.38 5.47
C LEU A 188 -20.97 0.75 6.89
N PHE A 189 -20.62 1.95 7.36
CA PHE A 189 -21.11 2.46 8.64
C PHE A 189 -22.63 2.60 8.61
N LEU A 190 -23.19 3.24 7.58
CA LEU A 190 -24.62 3.43 7.42
C LEU A 190 -25.34 2.08 7.32
N SER A 191 -24.83 1.10 6.56
CA SER A 191 -25.47 -0.22 6.42
C SER A 191 -25.39 -1.06 7.70
N LEU A 192 -24.27 -1.02 8.43
CA LEU A 192 -24.11 -1.72 9.71
C LEU A 192 -24.90 -1.05 10.84
N TRP A 193 -25.01 0.28 10.83
CA TRP A 193 -25.69 1.06 11.88
C TRP A 193 -27.21 1.15 11.65
N PHE A 194 -27.67 1.25 10.40
CA PHE A 194 -29.10 1.48 10.08
C PHE A 194 -29.92 0.24 9.79
N GLY A 195 -29.33 -0.95 9.76
CA GLY A 195 -30.03 -2.19 9.41
C GLY A 195 -31.21 -2.60 10.30
N ARG A 196 -31.52 -1.90 11.41
CA ARG A 196 -32.64 -2.30 12.28
C ARG A 196 -33.60 -1.25 12.84
N GLU A 197 -33.26 0.03 12.99
CA GLU A 197 -34.21 1.00 13.61
C GLU A 197 -33.72 2.44 13.40
N LEU A 198 -34.22 3.08 12.34
CA LEU A 198 -33.80 4.42 11.87
C LEU A 198 -34.33 5.59 12.71
N LEU A 199 -35.23 5.34 13.68
CA LEU A 199 -36.15 6.36 14.21
C LEU A 199 -35.98 6.74 15.69
N SER A 200 -34.98 6.23 16.41
CA SER A 200 -34.76 6.66 17.79
C SER A 200 -34.04 8.01 17.86
N ARG A 201 -34.52 8.95 18.70
CA ARG A 201 -33.92 10.28 18.89
C ARG A 201 -32.43 10.23 19.28
N GLN A 202 -32.02 9.21 20.01
CA GLN A 202 -30.64 9.02 20.44
C GLN A 202 -29.72 8.73 19.25
N ARG A 203 -30.16 7.88 18.30
CA ARG A 203 -29.38 7.57 17.09
C ARG A 203 -29.25 8.74 16.12
N GLY A 204 -30.25 9.64 16.07
CA GLY A 204 -30.14 10.88 15.30
C GLY A 204 -29.00 11.77 15.79
N ARG A 205 -28.82 11.86 17.11
CA ARG A 205 -27.69 12.58 17.73
C ARG A 205 -26.36 11.91 17.39
N ASP A 206 -26.28 10.58 17.48
CA ASP A 206 -25.05 9.84 17.19
C ASP A 206 -24.66 9.92 15.70
N LEU A 207 -25.63 9.92 14.79
CA LEU A 207 -25.42 10.18 13.37
C LEU A 207 -24.88 11.59 13.14
N ALA A 208 -25.48 12.61 13.76
CA ALA A 208 -25.04 13.99 13.61
C ALA A 208 -23.58 14.16 14.07
N PHE A 209 -23.22 13.57 15.21
CA PHE A 209 -21.83 13.57 15.67
C PHE A 209 -20.91 12.80 14.74
N PHE A 210 -21.32 11.61 14.31
CA PHE A 210 -20.55 10.81 13.37
C PHE A 210 -20.23 11.59 12.09
N LEU A 211 -21.23 12.23 11.47
CA LEU A 211 -21.05 13.06 10.30
C LEU A 211 -20.18 14.28 10.61
N LEU A 212 -20.34 14.90 11.79
CA LEU A 212 -19.54 16.04 12.21
C LEU A 212 -18.05 15.70 12.38
N PHE A 213 -17.71 14.46 12.78
CA PHE A 213 -16.31 14.07 12.97
C PHE A 213 -15.68 13.38 11.75
N SER A 214 -16.47 12.67 10.93
CA SER A 214 -15.94 11.97 9.76
C SER A 214 -15.89 12.85 8.50
N TRP A 215 -16.90 13.70 8.31
CA TRP A 215 -17.10 14.41 7.04
C TRP A 215 -16.20 15.62 6.84
N PRO A 216 -15.91 16.48 7.84
CA PRO A 216 -15.10 17.67 7.60
C PRO A 216 -13.71 17.33 7.10
N LEU A 217 -13.06 16.31 7.67
CA LEU A 217 -11.73 15.91 7.21
C LEU A 217 -11.77 15.39 5.77
N ALA A 218 -12.72 14.50 5.46
CA ALA A 218 -12.88 13.97 4.10
C ALA A 218 -13.21 15.09 3.09
N LEU A 219 -14.09 16.03 3.47
CA LEU A 219 -14.48 17.15 2.63
C LEU A 219 -13.35 18.15 2.43
N ILE A 220 -12.58 18.48 3.48
CA ILE A 220 -11.41 19.35 3.39
C ILE A 220 -10.39 18.74 2.41
N LEU A 221 -10.14 17.43 2.50
CA LEU A 221 -9.23 16.74 1.59
C LEU A 221 -9.76 16.72 0.15
N GLU A 222 -11.04 16.38 -0.05
CA GLU A 222 -11.66 16.39 -1.39
C GLU A 222 -11.68 17.80 -2.01
N VAL A 223 -12.03 18.84 -1.24
CA VAL A 223 -12.04 20.23 -1.70
C VAL A 223 -10.63 20.70 -2.02
N ARG A 224 -9.65 20.42 -1.14
CA ARG A 224 -8.23 20.68 -1.40
C ARG A 224 -7.81 20.03 -2.71
N ASP A 225 -8.10 18.74 -2.89
CA ASP A 225 -7.66 17.99 -4.04
C ASP A 225 -8.32 18.53 -5.31
N ARG A 226 -9.61 18.90 -5.29
CA ARG A 226 -10.29 19.56 -6.42
C ARG A 226 -9.73 20.94 -6.75
N LEU A 227 -9.39 21.75 -5.74
CA LEU A 227 -8.81 23.07 -5.95
C LEU A 227 -7.42 22.98 -6.57
N LEU A 228 -6.65 21.96 -6.19
CA LEU A 228 -5.30 21.75 -6.68
C LEU A 228 -5.26 20.92 -7.97
N SER A 229 -6.30 20.13 -8.27
CA SER A 229 -6.41 19.28 -9.46
C SER A 229 -6.96 19.98 -10.70
N GLN A 230 -7.25 21.28 -10.67
CA GLN A 230 -7.64 22.03 -11.87
C GLN A 230 -6.49 22.20 -12.89
N GLY A 231 -5.29 21.69 -12.58
CA GLY A 231 -4.20 21.52 -13.56
C GLY A 231 -4.38 20.27 -14.44
N PRO A 232 -3.63 20.15 -15.56
CA PRO A 232 -3.69 19.04 -16.51
C PRO A 232 -3.26 17.66 -15.98
N TRP A 233 -3.19 17.49 -14.65
CA TRP A 233 -2.50 16.38 -13.99
C TRP A 233 -3.50 15.42 -13.36
N SER A 234 -4.19 14.62 -14.18
CA SER A 234 -4.90 13.46 -13.68
C SER A 234 -3.88 12.36 -13.38
N VAL A 235 -3.57 12.17 -12.10
CA VAL A 235 -2.79 10.98 -11.69
C VAL A 235 -3.65 9.75 -12.03
N PRO A 236 -3.22 8.86 -12.94
CA PRO A 236 -3.97 7.65 -13.22
C PRO A 236 -4.15 6.88 -11.91
N SER A 237 -5.40 6.48 -11.63
CA SER A 237 -5.77 5.69 -10.47
C SER A 237 -5.07 4.33 -10.55
N VAL A 238 -3.91 4.20 -9.92
CA VAL A 238 -3.22 2.91 -9.82
C VAL A 238 -4.06 2.01 -8.90
N ALA A 239 -4.44 0.87 -9.48
CA ALA A 239 -5.00 -0.34 -8.89
C ALA A 239 -5.88 -0.22 -7.61
N GLU A 240 -7.13 0.21 -7.79
CA GLU A 240 -8.23 0.03 -6.80
C GLU A 240 -8.55 -1.46 -6.48
N GLY A 241 -7.93 -2.41 -7.18
CA GLY A 241 -8.27 -3.84 -7.11
C GLY A 241 -7.71 -4.61 -5.90
N THR A 242 -6.58 -4.20 -5.32
CA THR A 242 -5.93 -4.95 -4.23
C THR A 242 -6.69 -4.84 -2.91
N GLU A 243 -7.30 -3.68 -2.65
CA GLU A 243 -8.08 -3.41 -1.43
C GLU A 243 -9.41 -4.18 -1.42
N VAL A 244 -10.08 -4.31 -2.58
CA VAL A 244 -11.33 -5.07 -2.73
C VAL A 244 -11.10 -6.56 -2.56
N LEU A 245 -10.01 -7.09 -3.13
CA LEU A 245 -9.60 -8.49 -2.95
C LEU A 245 -9.21 -8.78 -1.50
N PHE A 246 -8.61 -7.79 -0.83
CA PHE A 246 -8.25 -7.90 0.57
C PHE A 246 -9.49 -7.98 1.47
N LEU A 247 -10.42 -7.05 1.34
CA LEU A 247 -11.65 -7.01 2.14
C LEU A 247 -12.53 -8.25 1.90
N SER A 248 -12.67 -8.68 0.65
CA SER A 248 -13.44 -9.89 0.32
C SER A 248 -12.82 -11.15 0.94
N SER A 249 -11.49 -11.26 0.97
CA SER A 249 -10.80 -12.38 1.64
C SER A 249 -11.04 -12.40 3.15
N VAL A 250 -11.03 -11.22 3.80
CA VAL A 250 -11.31 -11.09 5.24
C VAL A 250 -12.76 -11.47 5.55
N LEU A 251 -13.71 -10.99 4.74
CA LEU A 251 -15.12 -11.32 4.87
C LEU A 251 -15.40 -12.81 4.63
N MET A 252 -14.68 -13.44 3.71
CA MET A 252 -14.79 -14.88 3.44
C MET A 252 -14.34 -15.69 4.67
N ILE A 253 -13.19 -15.38 5.27
CA ILE A 253 -12.74 -16.05 6.51
C ILE A 253 -13.76 -15.87 7.63
N ALA A 254 -14.23 -14.64 7.83
CA ALA A 254 -15.23 -14.35 8.84
C ALA A 254 -16.54 -15.15 8.60
N GLY A 255 -17.00 -15.20 7.35
CA GLY A 255 -18.15 -15.99 6.94
C GLY A 255 -17.98 -17.49 7.22
N CYS A 256 -16.83 -18.07 6.87
CA CYS A 256 -16.52 -19.46 7.17
C CYS A 256 -16.53 -19.74 8.69
N VAL A 257 -15.87 -18.90 9.49
CA VAL A 257 -15.81 -19.06 10.95
C VAL A 257 -17.21 -19.00 11.59
N ILE A 258 -18.04 -18.05 11.15
CA ILE A 258 -19.42 -17.90 11.63
C ILE A 258 -20.29 -19.11 11.24
N LEU A 259 -20.16 -19.60 9.99
CA LEU A 259 -20.88 -20.78 9.52
C LEU A 259 -20.50 -22.04 10.33
N PHE A 260 -19.23 -22.19 10.70
CA PHE A 260 -18.76 -23.31 11.53
C PHE A 260 -19.38 -23.34 12.92
N ASP A 261 -19.51 -22.17 13.55
CA ASP A 261 -20.08 -22.05 14.89
C ASP A 261 -21.61 -22.23 14.89
N ARG A 262 -22.29 -21.61 13.92
CA ARG A 262 -23.77 -21.55 13.90
C ARG A 262 -24.45 -22.73 13.25
N ALA A 263 -23.71 -23.65 12.64
CA ALA A 263 -24.27 -24.85 12.05
C ALA A 263 -23.84 -26.11 12.84
N PRO A 264 -24.36 -26.35 14.06
CA PRO A 264 -24.08 -27.57 14.81
C PRO A 264 -24.56 -28.83 14.07
N LYS A 265 -25.53 -28.68 13.15
CA LYS A 265 -26.01 -29.71 12.23
C LYS A 265 -25.32 -29.70 10.87
N ALA A 266 -24.33 -28.83 10.63
CA ALA A 266 -23.54 -28.89 9.41
C ALA A 266 -22.97 -30.29 9.28
N GLY A 267 -23.32 -30.96 8.18
CA GLY A 267 -22.86 -32.30 7.89
C GLY A 267 -21.34 -32.37 8.00
N ARG A 268 -20.81 -33.55 8.37
CA ARG A 268 -19.36 -33.81 8.46
C ARG A 268 -18.59 -33.23 7.26
N ALA A 269 -19.18 -33.28 6.07
CA ALA A 269 -18.63 -32.69 4.85
C ALA A 269 -18.29 -31.19 4.97
N VAL A 270 -19.18 -30.33 5.48
CA VAL A 270 -18.94 -28.88 5.60
C VAL A 270 -17.79 -28.60 6.56
N ARG A 271 -17.73 -29.35 7.67
CA ARG A 271 -16.66 -29.21 8.67
C ARG A 271 -15.30 -29.64 8.12
N VAL A 272 -15.26 -30.73 7.36
CA VAL A 272 -14.05 -31.18 6.68
C VAL A 272 -13.64 -30.14 5.63
N SER A 273 -14.55 -29.68 4.78
CA SER A 273 -14.26 -28.71 3.72
C SER A 273 -13.68 -27.40 4.25
N GLY A 274 -14.25 -26.81 5.30
CA GLY A 274 -13.68 -25.57 5.85
C GLY A 274 -12.38 -25.78 6.64
N THR A 275 -12.16 -26.95 7.25
CA THR A 275 -10.85 -27.29 7.83
C THR A 275 -9.79 -27.40 6.75
N VAL A 276 -10.11 -28.08 5.64
CA VAL A 276 -9.22 -28.17 4.46
C VAL A 276 -8.93 -26.78 3.89
N LEU A 277 -9.97 -25.96 3.70
CA LEU A 277 -9.81 -24.59 3.22
C LEU A 277 -8.90 -23.76 4.15
N LEU A 278 -9.10 -23.86 5.46
CA LEU A 278 -8.24 -23.20 6.45
C LEU A 278 -6.79 -23.64 6.32
N CYS A 279 -6.53 -24.95 6.25
CA CYS A 279 -5.19 -25.49 6.04
C CYS A 279 -4.55 -24.98 4.74
N VAL A 280 -5.31 -24.95 3.64
CA VAL A 280 -4.84 -24.41 2.35
C VAL A 280 -4.47 -22.93 2.48
N VAL A 281 -5.29 -22.12 3.13
CA VAL A 281 -5.00 -20.69 3.37
C VAL A 281 -3.73 -20.52 4.19
N LEU A 282 -3.57 -21.29 5.28
CA LEU A 282 -2.39 -21.25 6.13
C LEU A 282 -1.11 -21.62 5.37
N LEU A 283 -1.14 -22.70 4.59
CA LEU A 283 0.00 -23.18 3.80
C LEU A 283 0.36 -22.20 2.68
N ALA A 284 -0.62 -21.70 1.94
CA ALA A 284 -0.41 -20.70 0.88
C ALA A 284 0.17 -19.40 1.47
N GLY A 285 -0.35 -18.99 2.62
CA GLY A 285 0.12 -17.87 3.42
C GLY A 285 1.58 -17.97 3.81
N ALA A 286 1.92 -19.06 4.51
CA ALA A 286 3.27 -19.33 4.98
C ALA A 286 4.26 -19.42 3.80
N GLY A 287 3.88 -20.10 2.71
CA GLY A 287 4.67 -20.18 1.49
C GLY A 287 4.93 -18.81 0.87
N LYS A 288 3.90 -17.95 0.78
CA LYS A 288 4.04 -16.57 0.29
C LYS A 288 4.92 -15.71 1.22
N ALA A 289 4.71 -15.79 2.53
CA ALA A 289 5.53 -15.07 3.50
C ALA A 289 7.00 -15.49 3.40
N TYR A 290 7.27 -16.79 3.26
CA TYR A 290 8.60 -17.32 3.04
C TYR A 290 9.22 -16.77 1.73
N LEU A 291 8.49 -16.85 0.61
CA LEU A 291 8.97 -16.33 -0.68
C LEU A 291 9.28 -14.83 -0.62
N LEU A 292 8.41 -14.02 -0.04
CA LEU A 292 8.61 -12.57 0.08
C LEU A 292 9.76 -12.24 1.04
N SER A 293 9.93 -12.99 2.14
CA SER A 293 11.06 -12.82 3.04
C SER A 293 12.41 -13.12 2.36
N ARG A 294 12.42 -14.10 1.45
CA ARG A 294 13.62 -14.52 0.73
C ARG A 294 13.91 -13.67 -0.49
N ARG A 295 12.91 -13.30 -1.28
CA ARG A 295 13.10 -12.61 -2.57
C ARG A 295 12.88 -11.11 -2.52
N GLY A 296 12.39 -10.57 -1.40
CA GLY A 296 11.94 -9.19 -1.32
C GLY A 296 10.65 -8.94 -2.12
N ALA A 297 10.22 -7.68 -2.17
CA ALA A 297 8.97 -7.27 -2.82
C ALA A 297 9.13 -5.91 -3.51
N GLY A 298 8.38 -5.69 -4.60
CA GLY A 298 8.48 -4.46 -5.41
C GLY A 298 9.89 -4.16 -5.88
N PHE A 299 10.27 -2.87 -5.83
CA PHE A 299 11.60 -2.33 -6.14
C PHE A 299 12.71 -2.82 -5.21
N ARG A 300 12.38 -3.56 -4.15
CA ARG A 300 13.33 -4.22 -3.25
C ARG A 300 13.40 -5.73 -3.44
N SER A 301 12.83 -6.24 -4.53
CA SER A 301 13.02 -7.64 -4.86
C SER A 301 14.41 -7.90 -5.44
N ASP A 302 14.89 -9.14 -5.34
CA ASP A 302 16.19 -9.56 -5.89
C ASP A 302 16.36 -9.18 -7.36
N LEU A 303 15.25 -9.17 -8.12
CA LEU A 303 15.22 -8.76 -9.53
C LEU A 303 15.70 -7.31 -9.71
N TRP A 304 15.25 -6.40 -8.86
CA TRP A 304 15.61 -4.98 -8.93
C TRP A 304 16.95 -4.69 -8.25
N GLU A 305 17.28 -5.34 -7.14
CA GLU A 305 18.55 -5.13 -6.43
C GLU A 305 19.76 -5.65 -7.22
N LYS A 306 19.58 -6.71 -8.01
CA LYS A 306 20.66 -7.32 -8.82
C LYS A 306 20.76 -6.74 -10.23
N SER A 307 19.79 -5.92 -10.64
CA SER A 307 19.77 -5.26 -11.94
C SER A 307 21.07 -4.48 -12.20
N SER A 308 21.72 -4.77 -13.32
CA SER A 308 22.86 -3.99 -13.80
C SER A 308 22.39 -2.59 -14.23
N VAL A 309 21.21 -2.49 -14.82
CA VAL A 309 20.61 -1.20 -15.20
C VAL A 309 20.46 -0.28 -13.98
N VAL A 310 19.90 -0.77 -12.88
CA VAL A 310 19.73 0.05 -11.67
C VAL A 310 21.06 0.49 -11.07
N LYS A 311 22.08 -0.39 -11.10
CA LYS A 311 23.43 -0.05 -10.61
C LYS A 311 24.07 1.05 -11.45
N ASP A 312 23.97 0.94 -12.77
CA ASP A 312 24.54 1.92 -13.70
C ASP A 312 23.77 3.25 -13.65
N LEU A 313 22.45 3.21 -13.48
CA LEU A 313 21.66 4.44 -13.30
C LEU A 313 22.00 5.18 -12.01
N ARG A 314 22.40 4.47 -10.94
CA ARG A 314 22.86 5.08 -9.69
C ARG A 314 24.24 5.71 -9.81
N SER A 315 25.08 5.23 -10.72
CA SER A 315 26.44 5.77 -10.94
C SER A 315 26.46 6.96 -11.91
N LEU A 316 25.35 7.26 -12.60
CA LEU A 316 25.25 8.44 -13.47
C LEU A 316 25.52 9.74 -12.72
N GLU A 317 26.22 10.67 -13.37
CA GLU A 317 26.53 11.99 -12.82
C GLU A 317 25.28 12.85 -12.55
N GLU A 318 25.37 13.73 -11.54
CA GLU A 318 24.45 14.83 -11.10
C GLU A 318 23.61 15.48 -12.21
N ARG A 319 24.27 15.73 -13.34
CA ARG A 319 23.76 16.51 -14.48
C ARG A 319 23.01 15.69 -15.52
N VAL A 320 23.14 14.36 -15.50
CA VAL A 320 22.48 13.49 -16.48
C VAL A 320 21.01 13.35 -16.08
N ARG A 321 20.10 13.82 -16.94
CA ARG A 321 18.64 13.66 -16.81
C ARG A 321 18.25 12.22 -17.10
N VAL A 322 17.29 11.70 -16.34
CA VAL A 322 16.77 10.34 -16.54
C VAL A 322 15.36 10.45 -17.04
N TYR A 323 15.11 10.03 -18.27
CA TYR A 323 13.76 9.91 -18.83
C TYR A 323 13.29 8.47 -18.64
N SER A 324 12.06 8.27 -18.17
CA SER A 324 11.53 6.91 -17.98
C SER A 324 10.03 6.79 -18.19
N ASP A 325 9.59 5.63 -18.67
CA ASP A 325 8.18 5.22 -18.73
C ASP A 325 7.57 4.91 -17.34
N ASP A 326 8.42 4.77 -16.32
CA ASP A 326 8.03 4.75 -14.91
C ASP A 326 8.94 5.66 -14.09
N VAL A 327 8.63 6.96 -14.15
CA VAL A 327 9.27 8.03 -13.36
C VAL A 327 9.42 7.67 -11.89
N ARG A 328 8.42 6.99 -11.30
CA ARG A 328 8.42 6.69 -9.86
C ARG A 328 9.41 5.60 -9.53
N ALA A 329 9.48 4.55 -10.35
CA ALA A 329 10.50 3.52 -10.21
C ALA A 329 11.89 4.12 -10.39
N ALA A 330 12.11 4.87 -11.48
CA ALA A 330 13.40 5.51 -11.76
C ALA A 330 13.83 6.42 -10.60
N ALA A 331 12.93 7.30 -10.13
CA ALA A 331 13.25 8.23 -9.05
C ALA A 331 13.53 7.54 -7.72
N TYR A 332 12.75 6.52 -7.37
CA TYR A 332 12.98 5.74 -6.16
C TYR A 332 14.32 4.99 -6.20
N LEU A 333 14.62 4.35 -7.33
CA LEU A 333 15.79 3.49 -7.46
C LEU A 333 17.10 4.26 -7.55
N THR A 334 17.08 5.40 -8.24
CA THR A 334 18.26 6.25 -8.43
C THR A 334 18.43 7.28 -7.32
N GLY A 335 17.35 7.62 -6.59
CA GLY A 335 17.34 8.72 -5.63
C GLY A 335 17.34 10.11 -6.29
N ARG A 336 17.08 10.19 -7.60
CA ARG A 336 17.18 11.41 -8.41
C ARG A 336 15.85 11.71 -9.10
N PRO A 337 15.56 12.97 -9.47
CA PRO A 337 14.40 13.26 -10.30
C PRO A 337 14.49 12.49 -11.62
N ALA A 338 13.38 11.92 -12.05
CA ALA A 338 13.22 11.37 -13.38
C ALA A 338 12.10 12.13 -14.09
N GLU A 339 12.20 12.25 -15.40
CA GLU A 339 11.23 12.90 -16.25
C GLU A 339 10.40 11.85 -17.00
N ASP A 340 9.10 12.08 -17.15
CA ASP A 340 8.24 11.14 -17.84
C ASP A 340 8.62 11.08 -19.32
N LEU A 341 8.71 9.86 -19.85
CA LEU A 341 8.65 9.67 -21.27
C LEU A 341 7.22 9.96 -21.69
N ASP A 342 6.94 11.24 -21.94
CA ASP A 342 5.61 11.68 -22.34
C ASP A 342 5.07 10.73 -23.43
N PHE A 343 3.87 10.20 -23.19
CA PHE A 343 3.16 9.25 -24.06
C PHE A 343 3.10 9.73 -25.52
N SER A 344 3.34 11.03 -25.73
CA SER A 344 3.42 11.68 -27.01
C SER A 344 4.83 11.80 -27.62
N LEU A 345 5.60 10.71 -27.68
CA LEU A 345 6.54 10.57 -28.82
C LEU A 345 5.82 10.75 -30.18
N ARG A 346 4.47 10.65 -30.19
CA ARG A 346 3.59 10.91 -31.34
C ARG A 346 3.12 12.35 -31.56
N THR A 347 3.10 13.28 -30.59
CA THR A 347 2.42 14.57 -30.83
C THR A 347 3.13 15.86 -30.43
N LYS A 348 4.17 15.88 -29.57
CA LYS A 348 4.99 17.11 -29.34
C LYS A 348 6.29 16.96 -28.53
N GLY A 349 6.49 15.91 -27.72
CA GLY A 349 7.63 15.82 -26.78
C GLY A 349 8.96 15.30 -27.35
N ALA A 350 8.92 14.54 -28.45
CA ALA A 350 10.11 13.92 -29.05
C ALA A 350 11.25 14.89 -29.42
N PRO A 351 11.01 16.13 -29.90
CA PRO A 351 12.10 17.06 -30.25
C PRO A 351 12.88 17.57 -29.03
N VAL A 352 12.21 17.81 -27.89
CA VAL A 352 12.85 18.29 -26.65
C VAL A 352 13.71 17.18 -26.06
N ILE A 353 13.13 15.98 -25.94
CA ILE A 353 13.86 14.79 -25.50
C ILE A 353 15.05 14.53 -26.43
N ALA A 354 14.86 14.58 -27.75
CA ALA A 354 15.95 14.41 -28.71
C ALA A 354 17.02 15.51 -28.61
N GLN A 355 16.67 16.75 -28.24
CA GLN A 355 17.61 17.84 -28.05
C GLN A 355 18.45 17.65 -26.78
N ASP A 356 17.81 17.30 -25.67
CA ASP A 356 18.49 17.01 -24.39
C ASP A 356 19.41 15.78 -24.51
N LEU A 357 18.99 14.78 -25.29
CA LEU A 357 19.76 13.57 -25.58
C LEU A 357 20.95 13.85 -26.53
N LYS A 358 20.77 14.69 -27.56
CA LYS A 358 21.87 15.13 -28.45
C LYS A 358 22.95 15.92 -27.73
N GLY A 359 22.58 16.63 -26.66
CA GLY A 359 23.51 17.36 -25.78
C GLY A 359 24.31 16.49 -24.80
N ARG A 360 24.11 15.15 -24.80
CA ARG A 360 24.67 14.21 -23.82
C ARG A 360 24.24 14.47 -22.38
N GLN A 361 23.07 15.08 -22.18
CA GLN A 361 22.58 15.41 -20.85
C GLN A 361 21.42 14.50 -20.42
N GLY A 362 21.17 13.39 -21.11
CA GLY A 362 20.06 12.49 -20.77
C GLY A 362 20.30 11.01 -21.08
N VAL A 363 19.57 10.16 -20.37
CA VAL A 363 19.40 8.72 -20.66
C VAL A 363 17.92 8.38 -20.68
N VAL A 364 17.53 7.41 -21.52
CA VAL A 364 16.15 6.89 -21.56
C VAL A 364 16.13 5.49 -20.96
N VAL A 365 15.25 5.26 -19.98
CA VAL A 365 15.08 3.99 -19.28
C VAL A 365 13.66 3.49 -19.48
N LEU A 366 13.52 2.36 -20.17
CA LEU A 366 12.25 1.67 -20.34
C LEU A 366 12.19 0.45 -19.43
N PHE A 367 11.22 0.41 -18.52
CA PHE A 367 10.97 -0.75 -17.67
C PHE A 367 10.08 -1.76 -18.38
N LYS A 368 10.47 -3.04 -18.34
CA LYS A 368 9.71 -4.13 -19.00
C LYS A 368 8.32 -4.35 -18.41
N LYS A 369 8.08 -3.88 -17.18
CA LYS A 369 6.77 -3.82 -16.51
C LYS A 369 6.21 -2.39 -16.43
N GLY A 370 6.66 -1.51 -17.31
CA GLY A 370 6.29 -0.10 -17.34
C GLY A 370 4.81 0.16 -17.58
N ARG A 371 4.45 1.44 -17.63
CA ARG A 371 3.04 1.86 -17.79
C ARG A 371 2.46 1.35 -19.12
N PRO A 372 1.21 0.86 -19.13
CA PRO A 372 0.53 0.52 -20.37
C PRO A 372 0.49 1.71 -21.34
N GLY A 373 1.02 1.54 -22.54
CA GLY A 373 1.02 2.54 -23.63
C GLY A 373 2.22 3.48 -23.70
N ALA A 374 3.20 3.34 -22.80
CA ALA A 374 4.56 3.85 -23.05
C ALA A 374 5.13 3.24 -24.35
N PRO A 375 6.11 3.86 -25.03
CA PRO A 375 6.72 3.30 -26.23
C PRO A 375 7.17 1.87 -25.96
N SER A 376 6.46 0.95 -26.59
CA SER A 376 6.52 -0.48 -26.27
C SER A 376 7.78 -1.14 -26.84
N SER A 377 8.59 -0.42 -27.62
CA SER A 377 9.79 -0.96 -28.22
C SER A 377 10.89 0.08 -28.40
N GLY A 378 12.14 -0.37 -28.20
CA GLY A 378 13.33 0.39 -28.54
C GLY A 378 13.41 0.80 -30.01
N GLU A 379 12.68 0.11 -30.91
CA GLU A 379 12.56 0.50 -32.32
C GLU A 379 11.93 1.88 -32.48
N GLN A 380 10.92 2.22 -31.66
CA GLN A 380 10.30 3.55 -31.70
C GLN A 380 11.30 4.62 -31.25
N LEU A 381 12.09 4.35 -30.21
CA LEU A 381 13.14 5.27 -29.75
C LEU A 381 14.24 5.46 -30.79
N LYS A 382 14.64 4.38 -31.46
CA LYS A 382 15.61 4.43 -32.55
C LYS A 382 15.08 5.22 -33.75
N ALA A 383 13.83 4.99 -34.15
CA ALA A 383 13.21 5.68 -35.27
C ALA A 383 12.96 7.17 -35.00
N CYS A 384 12.47 7.52 -33.81
CA CYS A 384 12.11 8.89 -33.46
C CYS A 384 13.31 9.74 -33.04
N CYS A 385 14.24 9.17 -32.28
CA CYS A 385 15.29 9.92 -31.59
C CYS A 385 16.71 9.47 -31.95
N GLY A 386 16.87 8.42 -32.76
CA GLY A 386 18.17 7.87 -33.12
C GLY A 386 18.90 7.19 -31.97
N LEU A 387 18.19 6.86 -30.89
CA LEU A 387 18.79 6.24 -29.71
C LEU A 387 19.08 4.77 -29.98
N GLU A 388 20.20 4.31 -29.43
CA GLU A 388 20.60 2.92 -29.48
C GLU A 388 20.53 2.31 -28.08
N LEU A 389 20.23 1.02 -28.05
CA LEU A 389 20.24 0.25 -26.82
C LEU A 389 21.68 0.12 -26.34
N VAL A 390 21.95 0.60 -25.13
CA VAL A 390 23.30 0.54 -24.53
C VAL A 390 23.39 -0.56 -23.49
N LEU A 391 22.31 -0.76 -22.73
CA LEU A 391 22.26 -1.74 -21.66
C LEU A 391 20.86 -2.33 -21.57
N GLU A 392 20.78 -3.63 -21.35
CA GLU A 392 19.52 -4.33 -21.11
C GLU A 392 19.72 -5.40 -20.05
N ASP A 393 18.72 -5.55 -19.17
CA ASP A 393 18.63 -6.68 -18.27
C ASP A 393 17.19 -7.20 -18.17
N GLU A 394 16.92 -8.04 -17.17
CA GLU A 394 15.60 -8.67 -16.97
C GLU A 394 14.48 -7.65 -16.66
N ILE A 395 14.81 -6.48 -16.14
CA ILE A 395 13.79 -5.51 -15.67
C ILE A 395 13.70 -4.26 -16.54
N ALA A 396 14.77 -3.87 -17.22
CA ALA A 396 14.83 -2.60 -17.93
C ALA A 396 15.77 -2.61 -19.13
N SER A 397 15.58 -1.62 -20.00
CA SER A 397 16.40 -1.32 -21.16
C SER A 397 16.79 0.16 -21.12
N VAL A 398 18.08 0.45 -21.33
CA VAL A 398 18.64 1.81 -21.34
C VAL A 398 19.06 2.19 -22.76
N TYR A 399 18.59 3.34 -23.21
CA TYR A 399 18.84 3.88 -24.53
C TYR A 399 19.56 5.23 -24.44
N MET A 400 20.56 5.44 -25.31
CA MET A 400 21.34 6.68 -25.41
C MET A 400 21.71 6.99 -26.87
N ASP A 401 22.14 8.22 -27.14
CA ASP A 401 22.74 8.59 -28.43
C ASP A 401 24.21 8.15 -28.50
N THR A 402 24.48 7.02 -29.18
CA THR A 402 25.81 6.41 -29.30
C THR A 402 26.66 7.00 -30.42
N LYS A 403 26.08 7.77 -31.34
CA LYS A 403 26.78 8.32 -32.53
C LYS A 403 27.88 9.31 -32.17
N GLN A 404 27.99 9.68 -30.90
CA GLN A 404 28.96 10.63 -30.38
C GLN A 404 30.17 10.00 -29.67
N GLY A 405 30.35 8.67 -29.74
CA GLY A 405 31.64 8.02 -29.50
C GLY A 405 32.05 7.77 -28.04
N ARG A 406 31.10 7.56 -27.12
CA ARG A 406 31.38 6.99 -25.79
C ARG A 406 30.45 5.83 -25.50
N SER A 407 30.99 4.74 -24.94
CA SER A 407 30.26 3.80 -24.07
C SER A 407 29.60 4.58 -22.92
N LEU A 408 28.64 3.99 -22.17
CA LEU A 408 28.16 4.55 -20.90
C LEU A 408 29.36 5.22 -20.19
N PRO A 409 29.30 6.52 -19.85
CA PRO A 409 30.46 7.29 -19.39
C PRO A 409 31.17 6.43 -18.37
N GLU A 410 32.40 5.98 -18.71
CA GLU A 410 33.06 4.88 -18.01
C GLU A 410 32.81 5.04 -16.52
N ALA A 411 31.91 4.21 -16.00
CA ALA A 411 31.87 3.95 -14.58
C ALA A 411 33.32 3.59 -14.28
N ALA A 412 33.96 4.34 -13.39
CA ALA A 412 35.24 3.93 -12.85
C ALA A 412 35.01 2.53 -12.27
N PHE A 413 35.34 1.50 -13.05
CA PHE A 413 35.17 0.09 -12.71
C PHE A 413 36.17 -0.27 -11.61
#